data_AF-A0A925P7J9-F1
#
_entry.id   AF-A0A925P7J9-F1
#
_cell.length_a   1.000
_cell.length_b   1.000
_cell.length_c   1.000
_cell.angle_alpha   90.00
_cell.angle_beta   90.00
_cell.angle_gamma   90.00
#
_symmetry.space_group_name_H-M   'P 1'
#
loop_
_entity.id
_entity.type
_entity.pdbx_description
1 polymer ?
#
loop_
_entity_poly.entity_id
_entity_poly.type
_entity_poly.pdbx_seq_one_letter_code
_entity_poly.pdbx_strand_id
1 'polypeptide(L)'
;MPSSANGLPTLHPAQRRTLRPRLRLSIRDASLTDLSHPDDSSGRAANQFWKLEPSPLVLSAEEWAPLEAGLRQRARLINALLVDIYHGQQVLREKILPPEAVLSDPFYRRPCLGLEPERANPATLLRFDLVRTPAGWRCVQTRSNTPIGLSYAVQNRRFMTQEAGDLYRSLPDYHSVINFPLQLLGALRALAPRDRLSPSIVVLTAGPRDAFYSEHSFLARKMGLPLARGDDLLVLDNTVYFKTVGGLERVDVIYRRLNDAHIDPVVFSTDRETAGIPGLLQCIRAGRVALANSIGTGLAESRVIEAYLPRLAKFYLGEKLLLPSPECYACGDPDRLEQILDQSSRFVIRPAHVSPDNYTVDRSVFRRPLLTAKGLARV
;
A
#
# COMPACT_ATOMS: atom_id res chain seq x y z
N MET A 1 20.66 30.06 -10.53
CA MET A 1 20.44 28.62 -10.24
C MET A 1 20.80 27.86 -11.51
N PRO A 2 21.66 26.83 -11.48
CA PRO A 2 21.88 26.00 -12.65
C PRO A 2 20.55 25.33 -13.05
N SER A 3 20.15 25.57 -14.29
CA SER A 3 18.96 24.98 -14.92
C SER A 3 19.29 23.54 -15.30
N SER A 4 18.38 22.60 -15.04
CA SER A 4 18.44 21.28 -15.69
C SER A 4 18.22 21.43 -17.20
N ALA A 5 18.40 20.34 -17.96
CA ALA A 5 18.04 20.27 -19.38
C ALA A 5 16.57 20.67 -19.67
N ASN A 6 15.71 20.70 -18.63
CA ASN A 6 14.29 21.04 -18.72
C ASN A 6 13.95 22.42 -18.14
N GLY A 7 14.92 23.33 -17.92
CA GLY A 7 14.62 24.67 -17.39
C GLY A 7 14.38 24.73 -15.87
N LEU A 8 14.37 23.59 -15.18
CA LEU A 8 13.99 23.53 -13.77
C LEU A 8 15.17 23.87 -12.84
N PRO A 9 14.93 24.62 -11.75
CA PRO A 9 15.96 24.96 -10.78
C PRO A 9 16.51 23.69 -10.13
N THR A 10 17.83 23.51 -10.20
CA THR A 10 18.51 22.38 -9.55
C THR A 10 19.33 22.86 -8.36
N LEU A 11 19.34 22.05 -7.30
CA LEU A 11 20.20 22.31 -6.15
C LEU A 11 21.65 21.99 -6.49
N HIS A 12 22.56 22.94 -6.27
CA HIS A 12 24.00 22.71 -6.35
C HIS A 12 24.45 21.68 -5.29
N PRO A 13 25.48 20.84 -5.54
CA PRO A 13 26.02 19.91 -4.55
C PRO A 13 26.26 20.51 -3.15
N ALA A 14 26.74 21.74 -3.09
CA ALA A 14 26.95 22.48 -1.84
C ALA A 14 25.63 22.73 -1.08
N GLN A 15 24.59 23.19 -1.77
CA GLN A 15 23.25 23.41 -1.18
C GLN A 15 22.68 22.08 -0.65
N ARG A 16 22.84 20.99 -1.39
CA ARG A 16 22.41 19.65 -0.94
C ARG A 16 23.14 19.21 0.33
N ARG A 17 24.44 19.47 0.44
CA ARG A 17 25.24 19.17 1.63
C ARG A 17 24.76 19.94 2.86
N THR A 18 24.32 21.18 2.68
CA THR A 18 23.77 22.04 3.76
C THR A 18 22.35 21.66 4.16
N LEU A 19 21.49 21.27 3.19
CA LEU A 19 20.09 20.91 3.46
C LEU A 19 19.94 19.55 4.14
N ARG A 20 20.79 18.57 3.82
CA ARG A 20 20.67 17.20 4.36
C ARG A 20 20.68 17.14 5.91
N PRO A 21 21.60 17.81 6.63
CA PRO A 21 21.56 17.86 8.09
C PRO A 21 20.28 18.50 8.64
N ARG A 22 19.82 19.61 8.04
CA ARG A 22 18.59 20.30 8.48
C ARG A 22 17.37 19.40 8.33
N LEU A 23 17.18 18.80 7.16
CA LEU A 23 16.10 17.83 6.92
C LEU A 23 16.13 16.66 7.91
N ARG A 24 17.32 16.15 8.26
CA ARG A 24 17.45 15.08 9.26
C ARG A 24 16.97 15.53 10.65
N LEU A 25 17.26 16.77 11.04
CA LEU A 25 16.78 17.33 12.30
C LEU A 25 15.26 17.51 12.26
N SER A 26 14.70 18.12 11.21
CA SER A 26 13.25 18.35 11.10
C SER A 26 12.46 17.02 11.09
N ILE A 27 12.99 15.97 10.43
CA ILE A 27 12.39 14.63 10.46
C ILE A 27 12.48 14.03 11.86
N ARG A 28 13.62 14.14 12.53
CA ARG A 28 13.81 13.64 13.90
C ARG A 28 12.82 14.30 14.85
N ASP A 29 12.74 15.62 14.85
CA ASP A 29 11.89 16.38 15.78
C ASP A 29 10.40 16.08 15.55
N ALA A 30 9.96 16.02 14.29
CA ALA A 30 8.59 15.63 13.96
C ALA A 30 8.28 14.18 14.37
N SER A 31 9.22 13.26 14.12
CA SER A 31 9.04 11.85 14.47
C SER A 31 9.00 11.65 15.99
N LEU A 32 9.76 12.43 16.77
CA LEU A 32 9.68 12.42 18.23
C LEU A 32 8.32 12.92 18.76
N THR A 33 7.62 13.77 18.00
CA THR A 33 6.25 14.20 18.36
C THR A 33 5.14 13.25 17.90
N ASP A 34 5.38 12.44 16.87
CA ASP A 34 4.39 11.51 16.30
C ASP A 34 4.59 10.06 16.79
N LEU A 35 5.73 9.74 17.42
CA LEU A 35 6.06 8.44 18.01
C LEU A 35 6.18 8.53 19.53
N SER A 36 5.39 7.73 20.24
CA SER A 36 5.86 7.12 21.49
C SER A 36 6.84 6.01 21.11
N HIS A 37 8.12 6.21 21.42
CA HIS A 37 9.16 5.21 21.16
C HIS A 37 8.81 3.91 21.91
N PRO A 38 8.87 2.73 21.27
CA PRO A 38 8.83 1.48 22.01
C PRO A 38 10.06 1.42 22.91
N ASP A 39 9.84 1.07 24.18
CA ASP A 39 10.86 0.93 25.22
C ASP A 39 12.11 0.19 24.73
N ASP A 40 13.25 0.76 25.10
CA ASP A 40 14.59 0.43 24.63
C ASP A 40 15.18 -0.77 25.40
N SER A 41 14.48 -1.91 25.43
CA SER A 41 14.95 -3.10 26.14
C SER A 41 15.90 -4.00 25.32
N SER A 42 16.22 -3.65 24.06
CA SER A 42 17.08 -4.47 23.19
C SER A 42 18.29 -3.77 22.59
N GLY A 43 18.54 -2.48 22.88
CA GLY A 43 19.77 -1.77 22.51
C GLY A 43 20.12 -1.76 21.00
N ARG A 44 19.17 -2.14 20.13
CA ARG A 44 19.38 -2.29 18.67
C ARG A 44 18.48 -1.39 17.81
N ALA A 45 17.62 -0.56 18.40
CA ALA A 45 16.64 0.25 17.66
C ALA A 45 16.79 1.78 17.82
N ALA A 46 17.91 2.26 18.37
CA ALA A 46 18.22 3.69 18.32
C ALA A 46 18.62 4.09 16.88
N ASN A 47 17.86 5.00 16.26
CA ASN A 47 18.17 5.73 15.02
C ASN A 47 18.18 4.96 13.68
N GLN A 48 17.02 4.94 13.01
CA GLN A 48 17.05 5.43 11.62
C GLN A 48 15.72 6.01 11.17
N PHE A 49 15.50 7.28 11.51
CA PHE A 49 14.63 8.15 10.73
C PHE A 49 14.93 7.98 9.24
N TRP A 50 13.91 8.07 8.38
CA TRP A 50 14.14 7.91 6.95
C TRP A 50 15.01 9.05 6.42
N LYS A 51 15.81 8.75 5.40
CA LYS A 51 16.72 9.72 4.79
C LYS A 51 16.03 10.36 3.60
N LEU A 52 15.85 11.67 3.65
CA LEU A 52 15.27 12.45 2.56
C LEU A 52 16.38 13.04 1.68
N GLU A 53 16.29 12.79 0.38
CA GLU A 53 17.13 13.45 -0.62
C GLU A 53 16.52 14.83 -0.96
N PRO A 54 17.27 15.93 -0.81
CA PRO A 54 16.73 17.27 -1.06
C PRO A 54 16.46 17.59 -2.53
N SER A 55 16.93 16.76 -3.46
CA SER A 55 16.67 16.94 -4.90
C SER A 55 15.31 16.34 -5.25
N PRO A 56 14.27 17.15 -5.59
CA PRO A 56 12.97 16.60 -5.93
C PRO A 56 13.00 15.88 -7.28
N LEU A 57 12.22 14.81 -7.41
CA LEU A 57 11.83 14.29 -8.71
C LEU A 57 10.67 15.14 -9.23
N VAL A 58 10.93 15.93 -10.26
CA VAL A 58 9.92 16.79 -10.90
C VAL A 58 9.39 16.08 -12.14
N LEU A 59 8.06 15.99 -12.24
CA LEU A 59 7.34 15.48 -13.40
C LEU A 59 6.52 16.64 -13.97
N SER A 60 6.60 16.86 -15.29
CA SER A 60 5.78 17.87 -15.95
C SER A 60 4.31 17.41 -16.04
N ALA A 61 3.40 18.32 -16.36
CA ALA A 61 2.00 17.96 -16.57
C ALA A 61 1.83 16.99 -17.75
N GLU A 62 2.62 17.15 -18.80
CA GLU A 62 2.63 16.29 -19.99
C GLU A 62 3.16 14.89 -19.67
N GLU A 63 4.14 14.78 -18.76
CA GLU A 63 4.64 13.49 -18.28
C GLU A 63 3.65 12.82 -17.30
N TRP A 64 2.97 13.61 -16.46
CA TRP A 64 2.05 13.12 -15.44
C TRP A 64 0.68 12.68 -16.01
N ALA A 65 0.12 13.40 -16.97
CA ALA A 65 -1.20 13.10 -17.53
C ALA A 65 -1.39 11.64 -18.01
N PRO A 66 -0.49 11.05 -18.83
CA PRO A 66 -0.63 9.65 -19.24
C PRO A 66 -0.39 8.67 -18.07
N LEU A 67 0.48 9.02 -17.12
CA LEU A 67 0.68 8.25 -15.90
C LEU A 67 -0.59 8.19 -15.07
N GLU A 68 -1.22 9.33 -14.82
CA GLU A 68 -2.48 9.42 -14.07
C GLU A 68 -3.60 8.62 -14.73
N ALA A 69 -3.77 8.76 -16.05
CA ALA A 69 -4.75 7.97 -16.80
C ALA A 69 -4.51 6.46 -16.64
N GLY A 70 -3.26 6.02 -16.76
CA GLY A 70 -2.89 4.62 -16.57
C GLY A 70 -3.07 4.12 -15.13
N LEU A 71 -2.73 4.93 -14.13
CA LEU A 71 -2.93 4.60 -12.72
C LEU A 71 -4.42 4.49 -12.37
N ARG A 72 -5.26 5.41 -12.87
CA ARG A 72 -6.73 5.34 -12.73
C ARG A 72 -7.31 4.10 -13.40
N GLN A 73 -6.85 3.75 -14.60
CA GLN A 73 -7.27 2.51 -15.27
C GLN A 73 -6.88 1.28 -14.45
N ARG A 74 -5.64 1.21 -13.95
CA ARG A 74 -5.19 0.09 -13.11
C ARG A 74 -6.01 -0.03 -11.83
N ALA A 75 -6.37 1.09 -11.20
CA ALA A 75 -7.24 1.08 -10.02
C ALA A 75 -8.64 0.52 -10.33
N ARG A 76 -9.26 0.92 -11.46
CA ARG A 76 -10.53 0.33 -11.93
C ARG A 76 -10.39 -1.16 -12.19
N LEU A 77 -9.34 -1.56 -12.88
CA LEU A 77 -9.06 -2.96 -13.24
C LEU A 77 -8.89 -3.84 -12.00
N ILE A 78 -8.11 -3.40 -11.02
CA ILE A 78 -7.87 -4.15 -9.77
C ILE A 78 -9.17 -4.30 -8.99
N ASN A 79 -9.98 -3.23 -8.88
CA ASN A 79 -11.26 -3.33 -8.19
C ASN A 79 -12.22 -4.29 -8.91
N ALA A 80 -12.30 -4.24 -10.25
CA ALA A 80 -13.12 -5.17 -11.03
C ALA A 80 -12.68 -6.64 -10.83
N LEU A 81 -11.37 -6.91 -10.86
CA LEU A 81 -10.82 -8.24 -10.56
C LEU A 81 -11.21 -8.70 -9.16
N LEU A 82 -11.02 -7.86 -8.14
CA LEU A 82 -11.30 -8.22 -6.75
C LEU A 82 -12.80 -8.48 -6.52
N VAL A 83 -13.68 -7.66 -7.11
CA VAL A 83 -15.12 -7.89 -7.06
C VAL A 83 -15.45 -9.24 -7.69
N ASP A 84 -14.94 -9.52 -8.88
CA ASP A 84 -15.23 -10.78 -9.58
C ASP A 84 -14.72 -11.99 -8.80
N ILE A 85 -13.45 -12.00 -8.36
CA ILE A 85 -12.85 -13.15 -7.65
C ILE A 85 -13.57 -13.50 -6.33
N TYR A 86 -14.08 -12.50 -5.61
CA TYR A 86 -14.81 -12.71 -4.36
C TYR A 86 -16.33 -12.87 -4.55
N HIS A 87 -16.82 -12.87 -5.81
CA HIS A 87 -18.22 -13.08 -6.14
C HIS A 87 -18.37 -14.07 -7.31
N GLY A 88 -18.59 -13.57 -8.52
CA GLY A 88 -18.98 -14.37 -9.68
C GLY A 88 -17.86 -15.25 -10.25
N GLN A 89 -16.60 -14.93 -10.02
CA GLN A 89 -15.43 -15.65 -10.55
C GLN A 89 -15.51 -15.91 -12.07
N GLN A 90 -16.10 -14.97 -12.83
CA GLN A 90 -16.27 -15.07 -14.28
C GLN A 90 -14.93 -15.21 -14.99
N VAL A 91 -13.91 -14.47 -14.56
CA VAL A 91 -12.55 -14.54 -15.12
C VAL A 91 -11.93 -15.94 -15.05
N LEU A 92 -12.28 -16.70 -14.02
CA LEU A 92 -11.84 -18.09 -13.84
C LEU A 92 -12.69 -19.04 -14.70
N ARG A 93 -14.01 -18.85 -14.72
CA ARG A 93 -14.95 -19.65 -15.52
C ARG A 93 -14.67 -19.54 -17.02
N GLU A 94 -14.33 -18.35 -17.49
CA GLU A 94 -13.95 -18.07 -18.88
C GLU A 94 -12.48 -18.37 -19.19
N LYS A 95 -11.71 -18.88 -18.21
CA LYS A 95 -10.30 -19.27 -18.37
C LYS A 95 -9.41 -18.12 -18.86
N ILE A 96 -9.78 -16.88 -18.56
CA ILE A 96 -8.94 -15.69 -18.81
C ILE A 96 -7.77 -15.69 -17.84
N LEU A 97 -8.02 -16.06 -16.58
CA LEU A 97 -7.03 -16.28 -15.54
C LEU A 97 -7.12 -17.75 -15.06
N PRO A 98 -6.01 -18.49 -14.99
CA PRO A 98 -6.04 -19.86 -14.50
C PRO A 98 -6.43 -19.91 -13.01
N PRO A 99 -7.29 -20.85 -12.57
CA PRO A 99 -7.72 -20.95 -11.18
C PRO A 99 -6.56 -21.03 -10.18
N GLU A 100 -5.49 -21.74 -10.51
CA GLU A 100 -4.30 -21.87 -9.68
C GLU A 100 -3.61 -20.53 -9.39
N ALA A 101 -3.66 -19.55 -10.31
CA ALA A 101 -3.08 -18.22 -10.06
C ALA A 101 -3.79 -17.45 -8.93
N VAL A 102 -5.00 -17.88 -8.55
CA VAL A 102 -5.79 -17.28 -7.48
C VAL A 102 -5.88 -18.21 -6.28
N LEU A 103 -6.33 -19.45 -6.50
CA LEU A 103 -6.69 -20.37 -5.42
C LEU A 103 -5.49 -20.87 -4.62
N SER A 104 -4.28 -20.86 -5.19
CA SER A 104 -3.04 -21.18 -4.47
C SER A 104 -2.38 -19.95 -3.85
N ASP A 105 -2.88 -18.73 -4.10
CA ASP A 105 -2.23 -17.52 -3.61
C ASP A 105 -2.42 -17.39 -2.09
N PRO A 106 -1.35 -17.19 -1.30
CA PRO A 106 -1.43 -17.00 0.15
C PRO A 106 -2.21 -15.77 0.60
N PHE A 107 -2.57 -14.84 -0.29
CA PHE A 107 -3.48 -13.72 -0.02
C PHE A 107 -4.92 -13.99 -0.45
N TYR A 108 -5.20 -15.11 -1.11
CA TYR A 108 -6.58 -15.52 -1.31
C TYR A 108 -7.20 -15.91 0.03
N ARG A 109 -8.36 -15.32 0.32
CA ARG A 109 -9.06 -15.46 1.61
C ARG A 109 -10.41 -16.09 1.34
N ARG A 110 -10.47 -17.41 1.22
CA ARG A 110 -11.71 -18.15 0.95
C ARG A 110 -12.89 -17.75 1.87
N PRO A 111 -12.71 -17.48 3.18
CA PRO A 111 -13.79 -17.00 4.05
C PRO A 111 -14.43 -15.67 3.63
N CYS A 112 -13.77 -14.91 2.75
CA CYS A 112 -14.23 -13.62 2.23
C CYS A 112 -15.09 -13.73 0.97
N LEU A 113 -15.34 -14.94 0.44
CA LEU A 113 -16.24 -15.13 -0.69
C LEU A 113 -17.66 -14.67 -0.34
N GLY A 114 -18.21 -13.72 -1.09
CA GLY A 114 -19.51 -13.10 -0.83
C GLY A 114 -19.58 -12.30 0.47
N LEU A 115 -18.45 -11.83 1.01
CA LEU A 115 -18.40 -11.19 2.32
C LEU A 115 -19.00 -9.78 2.34
N GLU A 116 -18.68 -8.97 1.33
CA GLU A 116 -19.19 -7.60 1.19
C GLU A 116 -20.06 -7.56 -0.08
N PRO A 117 -21.38 -7.31 0.01
CA PRO A 117 -22.25 -7.36 -1.15
C PRO A 117 -21.84 -6.31 -2.19
N GLU A 118 -21.29 -6.78 -3.32
CA GLU A 118 -20.99 -6.03 -4.54
C GLU A 118 -20.42 -4.62 -4.33
N ARG A 119 -19.57 -4.46 -3.31
CA ARG A 119 -18.89 -3.20 -3.07
C ARG A 119 -18.04 -2.85 -4.29
N ALA A 120 -18.39 -1.76 -4.98
CA ALA A 120 -17.71 -1.38 -6.21
C ALA A 120 -16.19 -1.16 -6.04
N ASN A 121 -15.75 -0.75 -4.85
CA ASN A 121 -14.36 -0.39 -4.57
C ASN A 121 -13.81 -1.10 -3.31
N PRO A 122 -13.49 -2.41 -3.37
CA PRO A 122 -12.87 -3.13 -2.26
C PRO A 122 -11.47 -2.61 -1.90
N ALA A 123 -10.70 -2.15 -2.89
CA ALA A 123 -9.41 -1.50 -2.69
C ALA A 123 -9.56 0.03 -2.75
N THR A 124 -9.90 0.63 -1.62
CA THR A 124 -10.11 2.08 -1.46
C THR A 124 -8.82 2.88 -1.61
N LEU A 125 -7.71 2.38 -1.06
CA LEU A 125 -6.38 2.95 -1.23
C LEU A 125 -5.48 1.96 -1.96
N LEU A 126 -4.90 2.38 -3.08
CA LEU A 126 -3.92 1.60 -3.83
C LEU A 126 -2.61 2.37 -3.88
N ARG A 127 -1.50 1.64 -3.87
CA ARG A 127 -0.18 2.18 -4.17
C ARG A 127 0.42 1.42 -5.34
N PHE A 128 1.00 2.17 -6.26
CA PHE A 128 1.72 1.64 -7.42
C PHE A 128 3.17 2.11 -7.35
N ASP A 129 4.10 1.17 -7.42
CA ASP A 129 5.52 1.48 -7.54
C ASP A 129 5.88 1.55 -9.02
N LEU A 130 6.51 2.66 -9.42
CA LEU A 130 6.81 2.97 -10.81
C LEU A 130 8.32 3.05 -11.03
N VAL A 131 8.77 2.64 -12.21
CA VAL A 131 10.14 2.84 -12.68
C VAL A 131 10.12 3.48 -14.06
N ARG A 132 11.04 4.43 -14.30
CA ARG A 132 11.27 4.99 -15.63
C ARG A 132 12.36 4.17 -16.33
N THR A 133 12.02 3.61 -17.49
CA THR A 133 12.95 2.89 -18.37
C THR A 133 13.20 3.71 -19.64
N PRO A 134 14.20 3.36 -20.48
CA PRO A 134 14.36 3.98 -21.79
C PRO A 134 13.11 3.88 -22.68
N ALA A 135 12.28 2.83 -22.46
CA ALA A 135 11.03 2.62 -23.17
C ALA A 135 9.80 3.30 -22.50
N GLY A 136 10.02 4.15 -21.49
CA GLY A 136 8.98 4.85 -20.75
C GLY A 136 8.72 4.27 -19.36
N TRP A 137 7.64 4.75 -18.73
CA TRP A 137 7.23 4.35 -17.38
C TRP A 137 6.64 2.94 -17.36
N ARG A 138 6.98 2.18 -16.31
CA ARG A 138 6.44 0.85 -16.04
C ARG A 138 5.97 0.75 -14.60
N CYS A 139 4.87 0.06 -14.36
CA CYS A 139 4.43 -0.30 -12.99
C CYS A 139 5.07 -1.62 -12.57
N VAL A 140 5.91 -1.59 -11.54
CA VAL A 140 6.68 -2.77 -11.11
C VAL A 140 6.02 -3.53 -9.96
N GLN A 141 5.16 -2.84 -9.20
CA GLN A 141 4.48 -3.44 -8.07
C GLN A 141 3.18 -2.71 -7.76
N THR A 142 2.16 -3.49 -7.47
CA THR A 142 0.87 -3.05 -6.92
C THR A 142 0.82 -3.40 -5.44
N ARG A 143 0.32 -2.48 -4.61
CA ARG A 143 0.07 -2.66 -3.18
C ARG A 143 -1.38 -2.33 -2.87
N SER A 144 -2.09 -3.28 -2.30
CA SER A 144 -3.55 -3.25 -2.15
C SER A 144 -4.03 -3.80 -0.82
N ASN A 145 -3.20 -4.51 -0.03
CA ASN A 145 -3.60 -4.99 1.29
C ASN A 145 -3.61 -3.84 2.32
N THR A 146 -2.41 -3.43 2.75
CA THR A 146 -2.18 -2.31 3.68
C THR A 146 -1.09 -1.37 3.15
N PRO A 147 -1.35 -0.65 2.04
CA PRO A 147 -0.32 0.18 1.42
C PRO A 147 0.18 1.26 2.38
N ILE A 148 1.51 1.37 2.46
CA ILE A 148 2.23 2.37 3.25
C ILE A 148 2.90 3.43 2.36
N GLY A 149 3.24 4.59 2.92
CA GLY A 149 4.07 5.61 2.25
C GLY A 149 3.43 6.99 2.18
N LEU A 150 2.13 7.08 2.45
CA LEU A 150 1.38 8.32 2.32
C LEU A 150 1.84 9.38 3.31
N SER A 151 2.10 8.99 4.57
CA SER A 151 2.58 9.92 5.58
C SER A 151 3.94 10.49 5.19
N TYR A 152 4.83 9.64 4.66
CA TYR A 152 6.15 10.05 4.18
C TYR A 152 6.04 11.02 3.02
N ALA A 153 5.17 10.80 2.05
CA ALA A 153 4.98 11.71 0.92
C ALA A 153 4.53 13.11 1.37
N VAL A 154 3.55 13.18 2.28
CA VAL A 154 3.04 14.43 2.85
C VAL A 154 4.10 15.13 3.70
N GLN A 155 4.77 14.38 4.57
CA GLN A 155 5.81 14.93 5.45
C GLN A 155 7.04 15.39 4.66
N ASN A 156 7.49 14.63 3.67
CA ASN A 156 8.60 15.02 2.80
C ASN A 156 8.28 16.34 2.09
N ARG A 157 7.05 16.50 1.56
CA ARG A 157 6.64 17.78 0.97
C ARG A 157 6.72 18.91 1.99
N ARG A 158 6.19 18.71 3.21
CA ARG A 158 6.24 19.71 4.28
C ARG A 158 7.67 20.11 4.64
N PHE A 159 8.55 19.15 4.93
CA PHE A 159 9.93 19.43 5.31
C PHE A 159 10.71 20.11 4.20
N MET A 160 10.50 19.69 2.95
CA MET A 160 11.14 20.32 1.81
C MET A 160 10.68 21.76 1.59
N THR A 161 9.37 22.03 1.70
CA THR A 161 8.84 23.40 1.61
C THR A 161 9.36 24.30 2.74
N GLN A 162 9.59 23.75 3.94
CA GLN A 162 10.16 24.48 5.08
C GLN A 162 11.66 24.74 4.94
N GLU A 163 12.46 23.71 4.68
CA GLU A 163 13.93 23.80 4.70
C GLU A 163 14.53 24.30 3.38
N ALA A 164 13.86 24.03 2.24
CA ALA A 164 14.29 24.42 0.90
C ALA A 164 13.32 25.45 0.28
N GLY A 165 12.84 26.40 1.08
CA GLY A 165 11.83 27.39 0.66
C GLY A 165 12.20 28.17 -0.61
N ASP A 166 13.48 28.55 -0.79
CA ASP A 166 13.94 29.24 -2.00
C ASP A 166 13.78 28.38 -3.26
N LEU A 167 14.09 27.08 -3.17
CA LEU A 167 13.89 26.15 -4.28
C LEU A 167 12.40 26.07 -4.63
N TYR A 168 11.55 25.89 -3.63
CA TYR A 168 10.11 25.74 -3.86
C TYR A 168 9.43 27.01 -4.36
N ARG A 169 9.92 28.20 -3.97
CA ARG A 169 9.48 29.48 -4.52
C ARG A 169 9.88 29.66 -5.99
N SER A 170 11.00 29.06 -6.40
CA SER A 170 11.48 29.12 -7.78
C SER A 170 10.88 28.07 -8.71
N LEU A 171 10.14 27.09 -8.17
CA LEU A 171 9.45 26.09 -8.98
C LEU A 171 8.15 26.69 -9.55
N PRO A 172 7.73 26.28 -10.76
CA PRO A 172 6.38 26.53 -11.26
C PRO A 172 5.32 25.98 -10.31
N ASP A 173 4.06 26.40 -10.50
CA ASP A 173 2.92 25.87 -9.74
C ASP A 173 2.93 24.33 -9.75
N TYR A 174 2.87 23.75 -8.55
CA TYR A 174 2.92 22.31 -8.33
C TYR A 174 1.72 21.84 -7.53
N HIS A 175 1.22 20.64 -7.84
CA HIS A 175 0.12 20.06 -7.09
C HIS A 175 0.52 19.77 -5.63
N SER A 176 -0.32 20.24 -4.70
CA SER A 176 -0.15 19.94 -3.28
C SER A 176 -0.68 18.55 -2.96
N VAL A 177 0.11 17.79 -2.20
CA VAL A 177 -0.27 16.48 -1.67
C VAL A 177 -0.71 16.55 -0.20
N ILE A 178 -0.65 17.74 0.42
CA ILE A 178 -0.84 17.94 1.86
C ILE A 178 -2.25 17.52 2.31
N ASN A 179 -3.25 17.72 1.46
CA ASN A 179 -4.66 17.43 1.77
C ASN A 179 -5.07 16.00 1.46
N PHE A 180 -4.17 15.15 0.96
CA PHE A 180 -4.50 13.76 0.64
C PHE A 180 -5.11 12.98 1.83
N PRO A 181 -4.62 13.11 3.09
CA PRO A 181 -5.27 12.45 4.22
C PRO A 181 -6.74 12.86 4.40
N LEU A 182 -7.10 14.11 4.10
CA LEU A 182 -8.50 14.57 4.17
C LEU A 182 -9.34 14.02 3.00
N GLN A 183 -8.74 13.86 1.82
CA GLN A 183 -9.39 13.18 0.69
C GLN A 183 -9.63 11.70 1.02
N LEU A 184 -8.65 11.03 1.65
CA LEU A 184 -8.80 9.68 2.15
C LEU A 184 -9.93 9.59 3.19
N LEU A 185 -10.01 10.53 4.14
CA LEU A 185 -11.13 10.60 5.09
C LEU A 185 -12.47 10.71 4.37
N GLY A 186 -12.57 11.53 3.32
CA GLY A 186 -13.77 11.62 2.48
C GLY A 186 -14.13 10.28 1.83
N ALA A 187 -13.14 9.58 1.28
CA ALA A 187 -13.33 8.24 0.71
C ALA A 187 -13.77 7.22 1.78
N LEU A 188 -13.19 7.27 2.99
CA LEU A 188 -13.57 6.40 4.11
C LEU A 188 -15.01 6.65 4.57
N ARG A 189 -15.45 7.90 4.65
CA ARG A 189 -16.84 8.26 4.98
C ARG A 189 -17.84 7.68 3.99
N ALA A 190 -17.50 7.69 2.70
CA ALA A 190 -18.33 7.13 1.64
C ALA A 190 -18.52 5.61 1.72
N LEU A 191 -17.73 4.91 2.55
CA LEU A 191 -17.86 3.47 2.78
C LEU A 191 -18.88 3.10 3.87
N ALA A 192 -19.35 4.08 4.65
CA ALA A 192 -20.22 3.81 5.77
C ALA A 192 -21.48 3.05 5.29
N PRO A 193 -21.82 1.89 5.90
CA PRO A 193 -22.99 1.11 5.50
C PRO A 193 -24.33 1.82 5.72
N ARG A 194 -24.31 2.92 6.46
CA ARG A 194 -25.49 3.67 6.89
C ARG A 194 -25.34 5.12 6.45
N ASP A 195 -26.42 5.67 5.91
CA ASP A 195 -26.48 7.09 5.57
C ASP A 195 -26.56 7.91 6.86
N ARG A 196 -25.40 8.38 7.33
CA ARG A 196 -25.26 9.26 8.48
C ARG A 196 -24.38 10.43 8.09
N LEU A 197 -24.76 11.62 8.54
CA LEU A 197 -24.00 12.85 8.34
C LEU A 197 -22.55 12.76 8.86
N SER A 198 -22.33 11.97 9.92
CA SER A 198 -21.03 11.75 10.55
C SER A 198 -20.86 10.28 10.95
N PRO A 199 -20.34 9.40 10.07
CA PRO A 199 -20.06 8.02 10.43
C PRO A 199 -18.88 7.93 11.40
N SER A 200 -18.93 6.96 12.32
CA SER A 200 -17.84 6.69 13.25
C SER A 200 -16.74 5.89 12.55
N ILE A 201 -15.53 6.44 12.48
CA ILE A 201 -14.39 5.85 11.77
C ILE A 201 -13.22 5.70 12.73
N VAL A 202 -12.59 4.52 12.74
CA VAL A 202 -11.39 4.25 13.54
C VAL A 202 -10.22 3.79 12.66
N VAL A 203 -8.99 4.13 13.06
CA VAL A 203 -7.77 3.58 12.45
C VAL A 203 -7.30 2.40 13.30
N LEU A 204 -7.32 1.19 12.75
CA LEU A 204 -6.90 -0.02 13.47
C LEU A 204 -5.39 -0.29 13.26
N THR A 205 -4.64 -0.48 14.34
CA THR A 205 -3.18 -0.68 14.34
C THR A 205 -2.75 -1.83 15.26
N ALA A 206 -1.59 -2.43 14.98
CA ALA A 206 -0.94 -3.40 15.90
C ALA A 206 -0.30 -2.73 17.12
N GLY A 207 -0.27 -1.39 17.15
CA GLY A 207 0.32 -0.61 18.23
C GLY A 207 1.80 -0.28 18.01
N PRO A 208 2.49 0.25 19.03
CA PRO A 208 3.84 0.84 18.90
C PRO A 208 4.94 -0.11 18.46
N ARG A 209 4.73 -1.43 18.54
CA ARG A 209 5.69 -2.45 18.07
C ARG A 209 5.68 -2.61 16.54
N ASP A 210 4.69 -2.05 15.84
CA ASP A 210 4.63 -2.06 14.38
C ASP A 210 5.66 -1.11 13.77
N ALA A 211 6.41 -1.57 12.78
CA ALA A 211 7.45 -0.79 12.11
C ALA A 211 6.92 0.49 11.41
N PHE A 212 5.62 0.55 11.11
CA PHE A 212 4.94 1.65 10.44
C PHE A 212 3.96 2.38 11.35
N TYR A 213 4.05 2.20 12.68
CA TYR A 213 3.18 2.86 13.65
C TYR A 213 3.18 4.39 13.52
N SER A 214 4.32 5.01 13.19
CA SER A 214 4.39 6.46 12.92
C SER A 214 3.43 6.91 11.82
N GLU A 215 3.32 6.13 10.74
CA GLU A 215 2.39 6.46 9.67
C GLU A 215 0.93 6.33 10.13
N HIS A 216 0.63 5.30 10.92
CA HIS A 216 -0.72 5.06 11.42
C HIS A 216 -1.16 6.21 12.33
N SER A 217 -0.29 6.59 13.28
CA SER A 217 -0.45 7.74 14.18
C SER A 217 -0.61 9.06 13.41
N PHE A 218 0.28 9.33 12.44
CA PHE A 218 0.22 10.54 11.63
C PHE A 218 -1.09 10.65 10.86
N LEU A 219 -1.53 9.56 10.19
CA LEU A 219 -2.75 9.55 9.40
C LEU A 219 -4.00 9.71 10.29
N ALA A 220 -4.07 8.99 11.41
CA ALA A 220 -5.16 9.12 12.38
C ALA A 220 -5.27 10.57 12.88
N ARG A 221 -4.15 11.16 13.32
CA ARG A 221 -4.08 12.56 13.77
C ARG A 221 -4.49 13.55 12.68
N LYS A 222 -4.02 13.39 11.45
CA LYS A 222 -4.35 14.29 10.33
C LYS A 222 -5.80 14.19 9.89
N MET A 223 -6.42 13.02 10.03
CA MET A 223 -7.83 12.82 9.73
C MET A 223 -8.74 13.13 10.93
N GLY A 224 -8.19 13.34 12.12
CA GLY A 224 -8.98 13.53 13.34
C GLY A 224 -9.73 12.27 13.76
N LEU A 225 -9.15 11.09 13.52
CA LEU A 225 -9.74 9.79 13.82
C LEU A 225 -9.08 9.15 15.05
N PRO A 226 -9.83 8.39 15.87
CA PRO A 226 -9.25 7.55 16.90
C PRO A 226 -8.27 6.52 16.29
N LEU A 227 -7.11 6.36 16.94
CA LEU A 227 -6.17 5.27 16.67
C LEU A 227 -6.42 4.17 17.71
N ALA A 228 -6.91 3.02 17.27
CA ALA A 228 -7.34 1.93 18.13
C ALA A 228 -6.55 0.65 17.85
N ARG A 229 -6.30 -0.14 18.88
CA ARG A 229 -5.86 -1.53 18.78
C ARG A 229 -7.07 -2.47 18.81
N GLY A 230 -6.85 -3.73 18.47
CA GLY A 230 -7.90 -4.75 18.49
C GLY A 230 -8.58 -4.88 19.87
N ASP A 231 -7.81 -4.74 20.95
CA ASP A 231 -8.30 -4.79 22.32
C ASP A 231 -9.09 -3.54 22.74
N ASP A 232 -9.03 -2.43 22.00
CA ASP A 232 -9.87 -1.24 22.24
C ASP A 232 -11.27 -1.39 21.61
N LEU A 233 -11.47 -2.41 20.78
CA LEU A 233 -12.69 -2.68 20.03
C LEU A 233 -13.38 -3.95 20.55
N LEU A 234 -14.70 -3.93 20.58
CA LEU A 234 -15.52 -5.03 21.10
C LEU A 234 -16.62 -5.36 20.09
N VAL A 235 -16.87 -6.66 19.88
CA VAL A 235 -18.01 -7.14 19.10
C VAL A 235 -19.15 -7.55 20.03
N LEU A 236 -20.32 -6.96 19.85
CA LEU A 236 -21.58 -7.34 20.51
C LEU A 236 -22.70 -7.35 19.47
N ASP A 237 -23.48 -8.43 19.43
CA ASP A 237 -24.59 -8.62 18.47
C ASP A 237 -24.19 -8.27 17.02
N ASN A 238 -23.09 -8.84 16.51
CA ASN A 238 -22.55 -8.56 15.18
C ASN A 238 -22.18 -7.09 14.91
N THR A 239 -21.98 -6.29 15.96
CA THR A 239 -21.69 -4.86 15.85
C THR A 239 -20.37 -4.55 16.53
N VAL A 240 -19.51 -3.79 15.85
CA VAL A 240 -18.24 -3.33 16.42
C VAL A 240 -18.47 -2.04 17.21
N TYR A 241 -17.95 -2.01 18.43
CA TYR A 241 -17.95 -0.87 19.32
C TYR A 241 -16.52 -0.48 19.69
N PHE A 242 -16.27 0.83 19.78
CA PHE A 242 -15.08 1.41 20.36
C PHE A 242 -15.32 1.71 21.83
N LYS A 243 -14.43 1.25 22.68
CA LYS A 243 -14.51 1.45 24.13
C LYS A 243 -13.99 2.85 24.48
N THR A 244 -14.89 3.75 24.84
CA THR A 244 -14.54 5.08 25.35
C THR A 244 -14.80 5.16 26.85
N VAL A 245 -14.27 6.21 27.49
CA VAL A 245 -14.57 6.49 28.90
C VAL A 245 -16.06 6.76 29.12
N GLY A 246 -16.75 7.32 28.11
CA GLY A 246 -18.19 7.60 28.15
C GLY A 246 -19.08 6.40 27.80
N GLY A 247 -18.50 5.26 27.42
CA GLY A 247 -19.24 4.05 27.06
C GLY A 247 -18.85 3.48 25.69
N LEU A 248 -19.73 2.65 25.15
CA LEU A 248 -19.52 1.99 23.87
C LEU A 248 -20.02 2.85 22.72
N GLU A 249 -19.13 3.24 21.82
CA GLU A 249 -19.47 3.96 20.61
C GLU A 249 -19.45 3.03 19.41
N ARG A 250 -20.56 2.92 18.69
CA ARG A 250 -20.64 2.05 17.52
C ARG A 250 -19.72 2.55 16.40
N VAL A 251 -18.95 1.65 15.79
CA VAL A 251 -18.05 1.92 14.67
C VAL A 251 -18.75 1.58 13.35
N ASP A 252 -18.67 2.49 12.37
CA ASP A 252 -19.21 2.30 11.02
C ASP A 252 -18.13 1.86 10.02
N VAL A 253 -16.93 2.42 10.13
CA VAL A 253 -15.83 2.17 9.20
C VAL A 253 -14.53 1.94 9.97
N ILE A 254 -13.78 0.92 9.58
CA ILE A 254 -12.44 0.65 10.11
C ILE A 254 -11.44 0.86 8.98
N TYR A 255 -10.58 1.86 9.13
CA TYR A 255 -9.38 1.99 8.30
C TYR A 255 -8.29 1.10 8.88
N ARG A 256 -8.10 -0.09 8.29
CA ARG A 256 -7.18 -1.08 8.85
C ARG A 256 -5.75 -0.86 8.40
N ARG A 257 -4.84 -1.02 9.35
CA ARG A 257 -3.39 -1.07 9.12
C ARG A 257 -2.79 -2.43 9.51
N LEU A 258 -3.64 -3.45 9.54
CA LEU A 258 -3.30 -4.85 9.80
C LEU A 258 -3.50 -5.68 8.53
N ASN A 259 -2.61 -6.64 8.30
CA ASN A 259 -2.77 -7.62 7.23
C ASN A 259 -4.03 -8.49 7.47
N ASP A 260 -4.69 -8.89 6.38
CA ASP A 260 -5.82 -9.81 6.35
C ASP A 260 -5.71 -10.97 7.34
N ALA A 261 -4.54 -11.62 7.42
CA ALA A 261 -4.35 -12.81 8.27
C ALA A 261 -4.45 -12.52 9.79
N HIS A 262 -4.35 -11.27 10.19
CA HIS A 262 -4.34 -10.84 11.60
C HIS A 262 -5.56 -10.01 11.97
N ILE A 263 -6.53 -9.85 11.07
CA ILE A 263 -7.66 -8.94 11.28
C ILE A 263 -8.77 -9.54 12.16
N ASP A 264 -8.97 -10.85 12.08
CA ASP A 264 -9.95 -11.61 12.88
C ASP A 264 -9.33 -12.94 13.34
N PRO A 265 -8.95 -13.06 14.62
CA PRO A 265 -8.36 -14.28 15.17
C PRO A 265 -9.30 -15.49 15.15
N VAL A 266 -10.61 -15.27 15.12
CA VAL A 266 -11.58 -16.37 15.09
C VAL A 266 -11.55 -17.09 13.75
N VAL A 267 -11.15 -16.40 12.67
CA VAL A 267 -11.21 -16.94 11.31
C VAL A 267 -9.83 -17.28 10.73
N PHE A 268 -8.80 -16.46 10.98
CA PHE A 268 -7.54 -16.57 10.20
C PHE A 268 -6.32 -17.08 10.98
N SER A 269 -6.22 -16.89 12.29
CA SER A 269 -5.07 -17.36 13.08
C SER A 269 -5.41 -17.46 14.56
N THR A 270 -5.14 -18.64 15.15
CA THR A 270 -5.28 -18.95 16.59
C THR A 270 -3.93 -19.16 17.27
N ASP A 271 -2.85 -19.14 16.50
CA ASP A 271 -1.51 -19.62 16.83
C ASP A 271 -0.51 -18.50 17.19
N ARG A 272 -0.88 -17.23 17.00
CA ARG A 272 -0.07 -16.06 17.40
C ARG A 272 -0.91 -15.01 18.12
N GLU A 273 -0.26 -14.18 18.93
CA GLU A 273 -0.84 -12.95 19.48
C GLU A 273 -1.28 -12.08 18.29
N THR A 274 -2.58 -12.04 18.01
CA THR A 274 -3.13 -11.21 16.93
C THR A 274 -3.54 -9.85 17.47
N ALA A 275 -3.36 -8.80 16.68
CA ALA A 275 -3.87 -7.46 16.99
C ALA A 275 -5.28 -7.21 16.43
N GLY A 276 -5.96 -8.28 15.99
CA GLY A 276 -7.25 -8.22 15.33
C GLY A 276 -8.43 -8.05 16.27
N ILE A 277 -9.63 -8.06 15.70
CA ILE A 277 -10.90 -7.90 16.42
C ILE A 277 -11.65 -9.24 16.31
N PRO A 278 -11.82 -10.00 17.40
CA PRO A 278 -12.53 -11.27 17.37
C PRO A 278 -13.98 -11.12 16.85
N GLY A 279 -14.34 -11.86 15.81
CA GLY A 279 -15.69 -11.85 15.24
C GLY A 279 -15.98 -10.68 14.29
N LEU A 280 -14.96 -9.93 13.89
CA LEU A 280 -15.09 -8.85 12.90
C LEU A 280 -15.68 -9.33 11.58
N LEU A 281 -15.28 -10.50 11.09
CA LEU A 281 -15.71 -11.00 9.80
C LEU A 281 -17.24 -11.19 9.74
N GLN A 282 -17.83 -11.60 10.86
CA GLN A 282 -19.28 -11.72 11.00
C GLN A 282 -19.97 -10.35 11.00
N CYS A 283 -19.35 -9.32 11.59
CA CYS A 283 -19.87 -7.95 11.57
C CYS A 283 -19.89 -7.37 10.14
N ILE A 284 -18.83 -7.63 9.37
CA ILE A 284 -18.74 -7.24 7.96
C ILE A 284 -19.81 -7.97 7.15
N ARG A 285 -19.94 -9.29 7.32
CA ARG A 285 -20.95 -10.11 6.66
C ARG A 285 -22.38 -9.66 6.94
N ALA A 286 -22.63 -9.16 8.15
CA ALA A 286 -23.92 -8.60 8.54
C ALA A 286 -24.16 -7.18 7.99
N GLY A 287 -23.22 -6.61 7.23
CA GLY A 287 -23.29 -5.25 6.69
C GLY A 287 -23.26 -4.16 7.76
N ARG A 288 -22.71 -4.46 8.96
CA ARG A 288 -22.78 -3.55 10.11
C ARG A 288 -21.56 -2.64 10.27
N VAL A 289 -20.46 -2.98 9.59
CA VAL A 289 -19.20 -2.23 9.55
C VAL A 289 -18.54 -2.42 8.19
N ALA A 290 -17.90 -1.38 7.66
CA ALA A 290 -17.09 -1.45 6.44
C ALA A 290 -15.60 -1.40 6.77
N LEU A 291 -14.78 -2.08 5.96
CA LEU A 291 -13.33 -2.13 6.14
C LEU A 291 -12.60 -1.43 4.98
N ALA A 292 -11.56 -0.67 5.26
CA ALA A 292 -10.73 -0.03 4.25
C ALA A 292 -9.25 -0.42 4.43
N ASN A 293 -8.63 -1.13 3.49
CA ASN A 293 -9.25 -1.83 2.36
C ASN A 293 -10.02 -3.08 2.81
N SER A 294 -10.86 -3.65 1.94
CA SER A 294 -11.53 -4.94 2.21
C SER A 294 -10.53 -6.08 2.41
N ILE A 295 -10.95 -7.15 3.07
CA ILE A 295 -10.11 -8.34 3.32
C ILE A 295 -9.96 -9.11 2.01
N GLY A 296 -8.75 -9.60 1.73
CA GLY A 296 -8.45 -10.34 0.51
C GLY A 296 -7.97 -9.47 -0.66
N THR A 297 -7.98 -8.14 -0.49
CA THR A 297 -7.43 -7.19 -1.47
C THR A 297 -5.94 -7.42 -1.73
N GLY A 298 -5.21 -8.05 -0.82
CA GLY A 298 -3.82 -8.44 -1.01
C GLY A 298 -3.59 -9.39 -2.20
N LEU A 299 -4.62 -10.08 -2.68
CA LEU A 299 -4.54 -10.90 -3.89
C LEU A 299 -4.05 -10.10 -5.11
N ALA A 300 -4.42 -8.81 -5.20
CA ALA A 300 -3.99 -7.94 -6.29
C ALA A 300 -2.49 -7.56 -6.23
N GLU A 301 -1.75 -7.97 -5.19
CA GLU A 301 -0.29 -7.86 -5.12
C GLU A 301 0.43 -9.05 -5.77
N SER A 302 -0.32 -10.05 -6.27
CA SER A 302 0.22 -11.26 -6.89
C SER A 302 0.98 -10.95 -8.19
N ARG A 303 2.23 -11.40 -8.26
CA ARG A 303 3.05 -11.24 -9.47
C ARG A 303 2.58 -12.13 -10.61
N VAL A 304 1.90 -13.23 -10.29
CA VAL A 304 1.29 -14.09 -11.30
C VAL A 304 0.18 -13.32 -12.01
N ILE A 305 -0.73 -12.71 -11.24
CA ILE A 305 -1.84 -11.89 -11.78
C ILE A 305 -1.33 -10.71 -12.60
N GLU A 306 -0.22 -10.08 -12.18
CA GLU A 306 0.42 -8.96 -12.88
C GLU A 306 0.69 -9.29 -14.37
N ALA A 307 1.11 -10.52 -14.68
CA ALA A 307 1.36 -10.97 -16.06
C ALA A 307 0.08 -11.05 -16.91
N TYR A 308 -1.09 -11.20 -16.29
CA TYR A 308 -2.39 -11.29 -16.97
C TYR A 308 -3.09 -9.94 -17.10
N LEU A 309 -2.59 -8.86 -16.49
CA LEU A 309 -3.26 -7.55 -16.53
C LEU A 309 -3.64 -7.05 -17.93
N PRO A 310 -2.85 -7.25 -19.00
CA PRO A 310 -3.27 -6.87 -20.35
C PRO A 310 -4.52 -7.63 -20.84
N ARG A 311 -4.66 -8.92 -20.47
CA ARG A 311 -5.85 -9.74 -20.80
C ARG A 311 -7.03 -9.33 -19.93
N LEU A 312 -6.79 -9.09 -18.63
CA LEU A 312 -7.80 -8.65 -17.68
C LEU A 312 -8.36 -7.26 -18.05
N ALA A 313 -7.52 -6.33 -18.52
CA ALA A 313 -7.94 -5.01 -18.98
C ALA A 313 -8.94 -5.10 -20.14
N LYS A 314 -8.68 -5.99 -21.10
CA LYS A 314 -9.61 -6.25 -22.21
C LYS A 314 -10.90 -6.90 -21.71
N PHE A 315 -10.79 -7.87 -20.81
CA PHE A 315 -11.94 -8.62 -20.29
C PHE A 315 -12.89 -7.72 -19.48
N TYR A 316 -12.37 -6.98 -18.49
CA TYR A 316 -13.21 -6.19 -17.59
C TYR A 316 -13.54 -4.79 -18.10
N LEU A 317 -12.62 -4.16 -18.84
CA LEU A 317 -12.78 -2.75 -19.24
C LEU A 317 -13.00 -2.60 -20.75
N GLY A 318 -12.76 -3.62 -21.56
CA GLY A 318 -12.74 -3.48 -23.03
C GLY A 318 -11.58 -2.61 -23.54
N GLU A 319 -10.60 -2.29 -22.68
CA GLU A 319 -9.53 -1.34 -22.95
C GLU A 319 -8.16 -2.05 -23.08
N LYS A 320 -7.22 -1.43 -23.82
CA LYS A 320 -5.80 -1.81 -23.75
C LYS A 320 -5.19 -1.26 -22.46
N LEU A 321 -4.34 -2.03 -21.80
CA LEU A 321 -3.59 -1.56 -20.63
C LEU A 321 -2.70 -0.37 -20.99
N LEU A 322 -2.94 0.78 -20.36
CA LEU A 322 -2.26 2.06 -20.62
C LEU A 322 -0.89 2.13 -19.93
N LEU A 323 -0.79 1.66 -18.68
CA LEU A 323 0.44 1.63 -17.92
C LEU A 323 0.94 0.18 -17.79
N PRO A 324 1.84 -0.25 -18.69
CA PRO A 324 2.35 -1.61 -18.73
C PRO A 324 3.31 -1.91 -17.59
N SER A 325 3.41 -3.18 -17.26
CA SER A 325 4.37 -3.73 -16.32
C SER A 325 5.66 -4.13 -17.05
N PRO A 326 6.79 -4.33 -16.35
CA PRO A 326 7.94 -5.00 -16.92
C PRO A 326 7.56 -6.37 -17.48
N GLU A 327 8.34 -6.85 -18.43
CA GLU A 327 8.15 -8.20 -18.95
C GLU A 327 8.43 -9.23 -17.85
N CYS A 328 7.46 -10.09 -17.59
CA CYS A 328 7.50 -11.09 -16.54
C CYS A 328 7.33 -12.48 -17.16
N TYR A 329 8.19 -13.41 -16.75
CA TYR A 329 8.15 -14.79 -17.18
C TYR A 329 7.84 -15.70 -15.99
N ALA A 330 6.88 -16.61 -16.15
CA ALA A 330 6.56 -17.60 -15.14
C ALA A 330 7.59 -18.73 -15.19
N CYS A 331 8.22 -19.03 -14.06
CA CYS A 331 9.19 -20.13 -13.91
C CYS A 331 8.52 -21.53 -13.82
N GLY A 332 7.21 -21.64 -14.03
CA GLY A 332 6.48 -22.90 -13.98
C GLY A 332 6.51 -23.70 -15.29
N ASP A 333 6.98 -23.08 -16.38
CA ASP A 333 7.21 -23.72 -17.66
C ASP A 333 8.67 -24.20 -17.73
N PRO A 334 8.94 -25.53 -17.77
CA PRO A 334 10.30 -26.08 -17.72
C PRO A 334 11.21 -25.54 -18.83
N ASP A 335 10.70 -25.38 -20.05
CA ASP A 335 11.48 -24.94 -21.21
C ASP A 335 11.93 -23.47 -21.03
N ARG A 336 11.04 -22.64 -20.48
CA ARG A 336 11.37 -21.26 -20.13
C ARG A 336 12.29 -21.17 -18.91
N LEU A 337 12.13 -22.08 -17.96
CA LEU A 337 12.96 -22.10 -16.76
C LEU A 337 14.44 -22.34 -17.13
N GLU A 338 14.72 -23.29 -18.02
CA GLU A 338 16.08 -23.56 -18.50
C GLU A 338 16.70 -22.31 -19.13
N GLN A 339 15.96 -21.63 -20.02
CA GLN A 339 16.39 -20.37 -20.62
C GLN A 339 16.65 -19.26 -19.58
N ILE A 340 15.80 -19.14 -18.56
CA ILE A 340 15.96 -18.15 -17.47
C ILE A 340 17.19 -18.47 -16.62
N LEU A 341 17.45 -19.75 -16.33
CA LEU A 341 18.59 -20.18 -15.54
C LEU A 341 19.91 -19.94 -16.30
N ASP A 342 19.95 -20.28 -17.59
CA ASP A 342 21.10 -20.05 -18.47
C ASP A 342 21.48 -18.57 -18.58
N GLN A 343 20.47 -17.68 -18.55
CA GLN A 343 20.66 -16.24 -18.63
C GLN A 343 20.37 -15.53 -17.31
N SER A 344 20.55 -16.20 -16.17
CA SER A 344 20.14 -15.72 -14.84
C SER A 344 20.69 -14.35 -14.46
N SER A 345 21.86 -13.95 -14.98
CA SER A 345 22.45 -12.61 -14.78
C SER A 345 21.63 -11.46 -15.41
N ARG A 346 20.70 -11.77 -16.31
CA ARG A 346 19.80 -10.79 -16.97
C ARG A 346 18.44 -10.67 -16.30
N PHE A 347 18.11 -11.57 -15.38
CA PHE A 347 16.80 -11.65 -14.75
C PHE A 347 16.86 -11.32 -13.26
N VAL A 348 15.77 -10.74 -12.75
CA VAL A 348 15.52 -10.64 -11.32
C VAL A 348 14.50 -11.71 -10.95
N ILE A 349 14.96 -12.80 -10.35
CA ILE A 349 14.10 -13.92 -9.93
C ILE A 349 13.45 -13.55 -8.59
N ARG A 350 12.13 -13.72 -8.51
CA ARG A 350 11.35 -13.44 -7.30
C ARG A 350 10.34 -14.56 -7.05
N PRO A 351 9.95 -14.78 -5.78
CA PRO A 351 8.82 -15.62 -5.46
C PRO A 351 7.55 -15.14 -6.19
N ALA A 352 6.78 -16.11 -6.71
CA ALA A 352 5.52 -15.87 -7.41
C ALA A 352 4.50 -15.15 -6.51
N HIS A 353 4.43 -15.60 -5.26
CA HIS A 353 3.59 -15.02 -4.22
C HIS A 353 4.43 -14.18 -3.26
N VAL A 354 3.91 -13.02 -2.87
CA VAL A 354 4.49 -12.24 -1.77
C VAL A 354 4.10 -12.94 -0.47
N SER A 355 5.03 -13.10 0.47
CA SER A 355 4.66 -13.67 1.78
C SER A 355 3.89 -12.62 2.61
N PRO A 356 2.76 -12.98 3.23
CA PRO A 356 2.03 -12.13 4.19
C PRO A 356 2.89 -11.60 5.34
N ASP A 357 3.97 -12.30 5.69
CA ASP A 357 4.84 -11.95 6.82
C ASP A 357 6.04 -11.05 6.39
N ASN A 358 6.30 -10.90 5.09
CA ASN A 358 7.42 -10.13 4.55
C ASN A 358 6.97 -8.82 3.86
N TYR A 359 6.22 -7.96 4.55
CA TYR A 359 5.90 -6.58 4.12
C TYR A 359 7.08 -5.61 4.22
N THR A 360 8.31 -6.11 4.11
CA THR A 360 9.47 -5.23 3.98
C THR A 360 9.54 -4.70 2.55
N VAL A 361 9.86 -3.41 2.42
CA VAL A 361 10.30 -2.85 1.14
C VAL A 361 11.50 -3.69 0.71
N ASP A 362 11.33 -4.50 -0.32
CA ASP A 362 12.42 -5.30 -0.85
C ASP A 362 13.51 -4.36 -1.36
N ARG A 363 14.54 -4.18 -0.54
CA ARG A 363 15.69 -3.31 -0.84
C ARG A 363 16.57 -3.92 -1.94
N SER A 364 16.31 -5.15 -2.39
CA SER A 364 17.01 -5.77 -3.54
C SER A 364 16.87 -4.96 -4.82
N VAL A 365 15.82 -4.13 -4.95
CA VAL A 365 15.65 -3.21 -6.08
C VAL A 365 16.67 -2.07 -6.07
N PHE A 366 17.19 -1.71 -4.90
CA PHE A 366 17.99 -0.48 -4.71
C PHE A 366 19.39 -0.73 -4.11
N ARG A 367 19.74 -1.97 -3.74
CA ARG A 367 21.03 -2.30 -3.13
C ARG A 367 21.70 -3.47 -3.84
N ARG A 368 22.64 -3.13 -4.73
CA ARG A 368 23.75 -3.93 -5.28
C ARG A 368 23.53 -4.69 -6.61
N PRO A 369 24.60 -4.86 -7.40
CA PRO A 369 24.57 -5.69 -8.59
C PRO A 369 24.33 -7.14 -8.15
N LEU A 370 23.41 -7.81 -8.86
CA LEU A 370 23.40 -9.24 -9.18
C LEU A 370 24.03 -10.14 -8.11
N LEU A 371 23.18 -10.83 -7.36
CA LEU A 371 23.58 -11.99 -6.58
C LEU A 371 24.28 -13.00 -7.52
N THR A 372 25.60 -13.08 -7.39
CA THR A 372 26.42 -14.17 -7.92
C THR A 372 25.95 -15.50 -7.35
N ALA A 373 25.82 -16.48 -8.25
CA ALA A 373 25.49 -17.87 -7.99
C ALA A 373 26.30 -18.45 -6.81
N LYS A 374 25.66 -18.66 -5.65
CA LYS A 374 26.10 -19.61 -4.61
C LYS A 374 25.08 -19.89 -3.50
N GLY A 375 23.79 -19.80 -3.80
CA GLY A 375 22.71 -19.98 -2.81
C GLY A 375 21.54 -20.82 -3.31
N LEU A 376 21.80 -21.90 -4.03
CA LEU A 376 20.82 -22.95 -4.33
C LEU A 376 21.34 -24.27 -3.74
N ALA A 377 21.20 -24.39 -2.43
CA ALA A 377 21.19 -25.66 -1.74
C ALA A 377 20.24 -25.55 -0.55
N ARG A 378 19.09 -26.23 -0.67
CA ARG A 378 18.11 -26.57 0.37
C ARG A 378 17.21 -25.42 0.90
N VAL A 379 15.96 -25.39 0.42
CA VAL A 379 14.71 -25.85 1.07
C VAL A 379 13.54 -25.22 0.32
#